data_AF-A0A239QKX2-F1
#
_entry.id   AF-A0A239QKX2-F1
#
_cell.length_a   1.000
_cell.length_b   1.000
_cell.length_c   1.000
_cell.angle_alpha   90.00
_cell.angle_beta   90.00
_cell.angle_gamma   90.00
#
_symmetry.space_group_name_H-M   'P 1'
#
loop_
_entity.id
_entity.type
_entity.pdbx_description
1 polymer ?
#
loop_
_entity_poly.entity_id
_entity_poly.type
_entity_poly.pdbx_seq_one_letter_code
_entity_poly.pdbx_strand_id
1 'polypeptide(L)'
;MKKIISWLLVAVMAIGMCSWASADPVNVLDFEDGVFAFLGVSAVKPNADAAASLEVVDYNGSKALRVAAQGIPYVALNLEGLAGEKLADVAGVSFDIGVDKAADGKFYAVSGVVYSYTGENADENKADWSVYMEKKNPRNVKIAFKAPFVAGAGNYVMISREDQAGGEPATFYLDNIRFLDAEGNAIALDPAAVYVAEASERDLSNLVALTNAVEFPDFHKSAGAWAQDGLEMPQEIIDALVPGSVVEVEYASADGSMWIVMPWATAGWMRVGQGTAAINNSKTIAQIPYEMIEALCGEDKSTWGAMMQCESASDWEVFAVRVGQRANRIVLKNAVEFPGFTKSADAWAQDGLEMPQEIIDALVPGSVVEITYSSEDGDIWLVMPWATAGWMRVSQGTAAKMGGKAYITYEEIAALCGEDKSTWGAMMQCEGSSPWEVYGVRVGQKAEFFGLTNLVEFPGFTKSADAWAQDGLEMPQEIIDALVPGSVVTISYDSEDGNMWLVMPWAAAGWMRVGNDGADVADGKIAQVTYEQIEALCGEDKSTWGAMMQCESSSAWNVYSVAVGQAIK
;
A
#
# COMPACT_ATOMS: atom_id res chain seq x y z
N MET A 1 56.08 31.30 -6.60
CA MET A 1 54.93 31.62 -5.73
C MET A 1 53.76 30.77 -6.20
N LYS A 2 53.49 29.67 -5.48
CA LYS A 2 52.20 29.34 -4.82
C LYS A 2 51.10 28.94 -5.84
N LYS A 3 50.51 27.74 -5.89
CA LYS A 3 50.29 26.58 -5.00
C LYS A 3 49.73 25.43 -5.93
N ILE A 4 50.14 24.14 -5.86
CA ILE A 4 49.60 23.04 -5.00
C ILE A 4 48.11 22.77 -5.34
N ILE A 5 47.56 21.59 -5.72
CA ILE A 5 47.75 20.14 -5.43
C ILE A 5 46.87 19.37 -6.47
N SER A 6 47.39 18.36 -7.19
CA SER A 6 47.43 16.90 -6.95
C SER A 6 46.29 16.08 -7.59
N TRP A 7 46.75 14.98 -8.18
CA TRP A 7 46.06 13.88 -8.83
C TRP A 7 44.93 13.25 -8.02
N LEU A 8 43.88 12.80 -8.71
CA LEU A 8 43.26 11.52 -8.41
C LEU A 8 43.03 10.76 -9.71
N LEU A 9 43.71 9.61 -9.80
CA LEU A 9 43.43 8.52 -10.72
C LEU A 9 41.95 8.12 -10.56
N VAL A 10 41.14 8.31 -11.60
CA VAL A 10 39.92 7.50 -11.75
C VAL A 10 40.43 6.16 -12.27
N ALA A 11 40.52 5.18 -11.38
CA ALA A 11 40.65 3.79 -11.76
C ALA A 11 39.42 3.44 -12.59
N VAL A 12 39.61 3.25 -13.89
CA VAL A 12 38.71 2.47 -14.72
C VAL A 12 38.73 1.05 -14.14
N MET A 13 37.87 0.78 -13.16
CA MET A 13 37.42 -0.60 -12.97
C MET A 13 36.64 -0.92 -14.23
N ALA A 14 37.24 -1.78 -15.05
CA ALA A 14 36.48 -2.55 -16.01
C ALA A 14 35.41 -3.31 -15.22
N ILE A 15 34.22 -2.73 -15.11
CA ILE A 15 33.00 -3.50 -14.95
C ILE A 15 32.94 -4.29 -16.24
N GLY A 16 33.37 -5.56 -16.17
CA GLY A 16 33.10 -6.50 -17.22
C GLY A 16 31.62 -6.39 -17.55
N MET A 17 31.29 -6.38 -18.83
CA MET A 17 29.94 -6.73 -19.27
C MET A 17 29.63 -8.09 -18.63
N CYS A 18 29.00 -8.08 -17.46
CA CYS A 18 28.25 -9.23 -17.00
C CYS A 18 27.11 -9.32 -18.00
N SER A 19 27.25 -10.26 -18.94
CA SER A 19 26.06 -10.95 -19.42
C SER A 19 25.19 -11.21 -18.19
N TRP A 20 23.95 -10.76 -18.22
CA TRP A 20 22.92 -11.22 -17.29
C TRP A 20 22.76 -12.71 -17.52
N ALA A 21 23.66 -13.51 -16.96
CA ALA A 21 23.44 -14.90 -16.70
C ALA A 21 22.41 -14.88 -15.57
N SER A 22 21.20 -15.33 -15.84
CA SER A 22 20.30 -15.75 -14.76
C SER A 22 21.12 -16.68 -13.87
N ALA A 23 21.11 -16.42 -12.56
CA ALA A 23 21.74 -17.35 -11.64
C ALA A 23 21.05 -18.70 -11.81
N ASP A 24 21.82 -19.79 -11.92
CA ASP A 24 21.25 -21.12 -12.04
C ASP A 24 20.44 -21.44 -10.77
N PRO A 25 19.29 -22.11 -10.86
CA PRO A 25 18.51 -22.48 -9.69
C PRO A 25 19.32 -23.27 -8.65
N VAL A 26 19.19 -22.91 -7.38
CA VAL A 26 19.93 -23.51 -6.25
C VAL A 26 18.99 -24.22 -5.27
N ASN A 27 19.46 -25.30 -4.65
CA ASN A 27 18.70 -26.02 -3.63
C ASN A 27 19.04 -25.58 -2.19
N VAL A 28 19.93 -24.61 -2.05
CA VAL A 28 20.37 -24.03 -0.79
C VAL A 28 20.80 -22.58 -1.04
N LEU A 29 20.39 -21.68 -0.17
CA LEU A 29 20.84 -20.29 -0.12
C LEU A 29 21.90 -20.21 0.99
N ASP A 30 23.18 -20.17 0.61
CA ASP A 30 24.35 -20.26 1.51
C ASP A 30 25.21 -18.99 1.55
N PHE A 31 24.82 -17.93 0.83
CA PHE A 31 25.47 -16.62 0.83
C PHE A 31 26.96 -16.60 0.41
N GLU A 32 27.52 -17.71 -0.09
CA GLU A 32 28.93 -17.80 -0.50
C GLU A 32 29.22 -16.89 -1.71
N ASP A 33 28.20 -16.63 -2.53
CA ASP A 33 28.21 -15.72 -3.66
C ASP A 33 27.89 -14.26 -3.28
N GLY A 34 27.55 -13.99 -2.02
CA GLY A 34 27.15 -12.69 -1.52
C GLY A 34 25.74 -12.24 -1.94
N VAL A 35 24.93 -13.12 -2.56
CA VAL A 35 23.58 -12.80 -3.01
C VAL A 35 22.61 -12.95 -1.85
N PHE A 36 21.92 -11.85 -1.50
CA PHE A 36 20.87 -11.84 -0.49
C PHE A 36 19.68 -10.92 -0.84
N ALA A 37 19.61 -10.42 -2.09
CA ALA A 37 18.61 -9.43 -2.50
C ALA A 37 17.15 -9.92 -2.35
N PHE A 38 16.93 -11.23 -2.28
CA PHE A 38 15.64 -11.87 -2.01
C PHE A 38 15.16 -11.74 -0.54
N LEU A 39 15.98 -11.18 0.34
CA LEU A 39 15.67 -10.91 1.74
C LEU A 39 15.50 -9.42 2.02
N GLY A 40 14.63 -9.10 2.98
CA GLY A 40 14.54 -7.75 3.53
C GLY A 40 14.02 -7.72 4.96
N VAL A 41 13.93 -6.51 5.52
CA VAL A 41 13.41 -6.28 6.86
C VAL A 41 11.94 -5.88 6.74
N SER A 42 11.05 -6.68 7.33
CA SER A 42 9.63 -6.41 7.37
C SER A 42 9.26 -5.47 8.51
N ALA A 43 8.40 -4.48 8.20
CA ALA A 43 7.84 -3.54 9.16
C ALA A 43 6.35 -3.82 9.48
N VAL A 44 5.79 -4.93 8.97
CA VAL A 44 4.35 -5.26 9.14
C VAL A 44 3.97 -5.48 10.59
N LYS A 45 4.90 -5.99 11.41
CA LYS A 45 4.68 -6.19 12.84
C LYS A 45 4.87 -4.87 13.59
N PRO A 46 3.92 -4.46 14.46
CA PRO A 46 3.99 -3.17 15.17
C PRO A 46 5.25 -2.97 16.04
N ASN A 47 5.91 -4.05 16.45
CA ASN A 47 7.12 -4.04 17.27
C ASN A 47 8.42 -4.26 16.45
N ALA A 48 8.34 -4.19 15.12
CA ALA A 48 9.48 -4.40 14.25
C ALA A 48 10.54 -3.31 14.39
N ASP A 49 11.81 -3.74 14.44
CA ASP A 49 12.94 -2.86 14.21
C ASP A 49 13.20 -2.75 12.71
N ALA A 50 12.50 -1.83 12.05
CA ALA A 50 12.63 -1.58 10.61
C ALA A 50 14.03 -1.05 10.22
N ALA A 51 14.84 -0.61 11.19
CA ALA A 51 16.22 -0.15 10.97
C ALA A 51 17.26 -1.29 11.11
N ALA A 52 16.81 -2.54 11.24
CA ALA A 52 17.69 -3.70 11.25
C ALA A 52 18.58 -3.71 10.00
N SER A 53 19.85 -4.07 10.19
CA SER A 53 20.84 -4.13 9.11
C SER A 53 21.11 -5.56 8.69
N LEU A 54 21.15 -5.77 7.37
CA LEU A 54 21.46 -7.04 6.71
C LEU A 54 22.80 -6.93 6.00
N GLU A 55 23.71 -7.86 6.27
CA GLU A 55 25.05 -7.88 5.67
C GLU A 55 25.55 -9.32 5.55
N VAL A 56 26.23 -9.67 4.44
CA VAL A 56 26.91 -10.97 4.33
C VAL A 56 28.32 -10.87 4.94
N VAL A 57 28.62 -11.69 5.94
CA VAL A 57 29.91 -11.71 6.64
C VAL A 57 30.44 -13.13 6.82
N ASP A 58 31.74 -13.26 7.08
CA ASP A 58 32.33 -14.56 7.46
C ASP A 58 31.92 -14.91 8.90
N TYR A 59 31.26 -16.07 9.09
CA TYR A 59 30.79 -16.55 10.37
C TYR A 59 31.02 -18.06 10.50
N ASN A 60 31.71 -18.48 11.57
CA ASN A 60 31.93 -19.88 11.90
C ASN A 60 32.48 -20.77 10.75
N GLY A 61 33.21 -20.18 9.80
CA GLY A 61 33.86 -20.89 8.70
C GLY A 61 33.09 -20.94 7.38
N SER A 62 31.90 -20.33 7.30
CA SER A 62 31.15 -20.04 6.06
C SER A 62 30.85 -18.54 5.95
N LYS A 63 30.26 -18.10 4.84
CA LYS A 63 29.55 -16.82 4.78
C LYS A 63 28.13 -16.99 5.32
N ALA A 64 27.64 -15.97 6.01
CA ALA A 64 26.28 -15.96 6.55
C ALA A 64 25.67 -14.57 6.49
N LEU A 65 24.34 -14.50 6.42
CA LEU A 65 23.61 -13.25 6.57
C LEU A 65 23.59 -12.84 8.03
N ARG A 66 24.36 -11.80 8.36
CA ARG A 66 24.33 -11.12 9.65
C ARG A 66 23.12 -10.20 9.74
N VAL A 67 22.37 -10.34 10.82
CA VAL A 67 21.19 -9.53 11.15
C VAL A 67 21.45 -8.80 12.46
N ALA A 68 21.73 -7.50 12.37
CA ALA A 68 22.01 -6.66 13.53
C ALA A 68 20.88 -5.64 13.75
N ALA A 69 20.28 -5.68 14.94
CA ALA A 69 19.11 -4.90 15.33
C ALA A 69 19.13 -4.60 16.83
N GLN A 70 18.56 -3.46 17.22
CA GLN A 70 18.37 -3.08 18.62
C GLN A 70 17.03 -3.59 19.16
N GLY A 71 15.96 -3.47 18.36
CA GLY A 71 14.64 -4.04 18.62
C GLY A 71 14.50 -5.45 18.04
N ILE A 72 13.27 -5.87 17.70
CA ILE A 72 12.98 -7.19 17.14
C ILE A 72 13.08 -7.11 15.60
N PRO A 73 14.12 -7.70 14.99
CA PRO A 73 14.18 -7.79 13.52
C PRO A 73 13.19 -8.84 13.03
N TYR A 74 12.51 -8.55 11.93
CA TYR A 74 11.74 -9.53 11.16
C TYR A 74 12.33 -9.62 9.76
N VAL A 75 13.06 -10.70 9.48
CA VAL A 75 13.70 -10.91 8.19
C VAL A 75 12.76 -11.72 7.30
N ALA A 76 12.24 -11.08 6.27
CA ALA A 76 11.27 -11.65 5.33
C ALA A 76 11.95 -12.09 4.04
N LEU A 77 11.35 -13.07 3.35
CA LEU A 77 11.83 -13.63 2.09
C LEU A 77 10.81 -13.44 0.98
N ASN A 78 11.25 -13.08 -0.23
CA ASN A 78 10.42 -13.18 -1.43
C ASN A 78 10.31 -14.65 -1.88
N LEU A 79 9.55 -15.45 -1.13
CA LEU A 79 9.39 -16.87 -1.40
C LEU A 79 8.70 -17.15 -2.74
N GLU A 80 7.74 -16.31 -3.14
CA GLU A 80 7.06 -16.44 -4.43
C GLU A 80 8.02 -16.26 -5.60
N GLY A 81 8.87 -15.22 -5.56
CA GLY A 81 9.94 -15.03 -6.55
C GLY A 81 11.01 -16.14 -6.51
N LEU A 82 11.39 -16.59 -5.31
CA LEU A 82 12.39 -17.66 -5.15
C LEU A 82 11.88 -19.01 -5.70
N ALA A 83 10.66 -19.42 -5.36
CA ALA A 83 10.13 -20.74 -5.70
C ALA A 83 9.41 -20.78 -7.05
N GLY A 84 8.90 -19.64 -7.54
CA GLY A 84 8.18 -19.51 -8.80
C GLY A 84 7.05 -20.54 -8.93
N GLU A 85 7.04 -21.30 -10.02
CA GLU A 85 6.04 -22.34 -10.29
C GLU A 85 5.99 -23.45 -9.22
N LYS A 86 7.04 -23.60 -8.40
CA LYS A 86 7.12 -24.59 -7.32
C LYS A 86 6.66 -24.06 -5.97
N LEU A 87 6.12 -22.84 -5.90
CA LEU A 87 5.65 -22.24 -4.65
C LEU A 87 4.65 -23.16 -3.91
N ALA A 88 3.71 -23.75 -4.64
CA ALA A 88 2.68 -24.64 -4.08
C ALA A 88 3.25 -25.96 -3.51
N ASP A 89 4.47 -26.35 -3.91
CA ASP A 89 5.14 -27.55 -3.41
C ASP A 89 5.85 -27.30 -2.06
N VAL A 90 6.03 -26.03 -1.66
CA VAL A 90 6.72 -25.67 -0.41
C VAL A 90 5.90 -26.11 0.80
N ALA A 91 6.42 -27.09 1.55
CA ALA A 91 5.81 -27.65 2.75
C ALA A 91 6.64 -27.40 4.02
N GLY A 92 7.87 -26.90 3.90
CA GLY A 92 8.68 -26.56 5.06
C GLY A 92 9.92 -25.73 4.73
N VAL A 93 10.64 -25.34 5.78
CA VAL A 93 11.91 -24.63 5.69
C VAL A 93 12.93 -25.24 6.64
N SER A 94 14.19 -25.28 6.21
CA SER A 94 15.34 -25.57 7.08
C SER A 94 16.42 -24.53 6.86
N PHE A 95 17.10 -24.14 7.93
CA PHE A 95 18.18 -23.15 7.89
C PHE A 95 19.10 -23.34 9.10
N ASP A 96 20.32 -22.86 8.99
CA ASP A 96 21.22 -22.73 10.11
C ASP A 96 21.08 -21.34 10.73
N ILE A 97 21.00 -21.28 12.06
CA ILE A 97 20.94 -20.03 12.81
C ILE A 97 22.04 -19.95 13.86
N GLY A 98 22.87 -18.93 13.74
CA GLY A 98 23.93 -18.59 14.68
C GLY A 98 23.58 -17.36 15.51
N VAL A 99 24.20 -17.21 16.68
CA VAL A 99 24.08 -15.99 17.51
C VAL A 99 25.42 -15.58 18.10
N ASP A 100 25.63 -14.29 18.31
CA ASP A 100 26.82 -13.78 18.97
C ASP A 100 26.81 -13.96 20.48
N LYS A 101 28.01 -13.89 21.07
CA LYS A 101 28.16 -13.62 22.49
C LYS A 101 27.78 -12.16 22.76
N ALA A 102 27.19 -11.90 23.92
CA ALA A 102 26.96 -10.53 24.35
C ALA A 102 28.29 -9.80 24.58
N ALA A 103 28.23 -8.47 24.67
CA ALA A 103 29.41 -7.62 24.88
C ALA A 103 30.21 -7.96 26.15
N ASP A 104 29.58 -8.62 27.14
CA ASP A 104 30.24 -9.10 28.36
C ASP A 104 31.03 -10.42 28.17
N GLY A 105 31.08 -10.94 26.95
CA GLY A 105 31.79 -12.16 26.58
C GLY A 105 31.09 -13.46 26.94
N LYS A 106 29.86 -13.41 27.48
CA LYS A 106 29.06 -14.60 27.81
C LYS A 106 28.14 -15.00 26.67
N PHE A 107 27.86 -16.29 26.60
CA PHE A 107 26.82 -16.84 25.74
C PHE A 107 25.48 -16.82 26.48
N TYR A 108 24.47 -16.20 25.88
CA TYR A 108 23.09 -16.19 26.36
C TYR A 108 22.22 -17.02 25.43
N ALA A 109 21.19 -17.65 26.00
CA ALA A 109 20.18 -18.31 25.18
C ALA A 109 19.38 -17.25 24.42
N VAL A 110 19.24 -17.43 23.12
CA VAL A 110 18.49 -16.55 22.22
C VAL A 110 17.43 -17.38 21.52
N SER A 111 16.24 -16.81 21.33
CA SER A 111 15.13 -17.43 20.63
C SER A 111 14.35 -16.43 19.79
N GLY A 112 13.57 -16.98 18.89
CA GLY A 112 12.65 -16.22 18.06
C GLY A 112 11.66 -17.14 17.39
N VAL A 113 10.99 -16.61 16.38
CA VAL A 113 9.86 -17.27 15.73
C VAL A 113 10.08 -17.26 14.22
N VAL A 114 9.68 -18.36 13.58
CA VAL A 114 9.40 -18.36 12.15
C VAL A 114 7.91 -18.16 11.99
N TYR A 115 7.56 -17.03 11.37
CA TYR A 115 6.21 -16.72 10.96
C TYR A 115 6.01 -17.20 9.54
N SER A 116 4.86 -17.82 9.27
CA SER A 116 4.45 -18.16 7.92
C SER A 116 2.99 -17.81 7.72
N TYR A 117 2.70 -17.08 6.66
CA TYR A 117 1.37 -16.71 6.22
C TYR A 117 1.07 -17.57 5.00
N THR A 118 0.15 -18.51 5.17
CA THR A 118 -0.04 -19.63 4.22
C THR A 118 -1.51 -19.86 3.93
N GLY A 119 -1.83 -20.38 2.75
CA GLY A 119 -3.20 -20.64 2.30
C GLY A 119 -3.84 -19.44 1.61
N GLU A 120 -5.06 -19.62 1.11
CA GLU A 120 -5.78 -18.63 0.31
C GLU A 120 -6.04 -17.31 1.07
N ASN A 121 -6.14 -17.37 2.40
CA ASN A 121 -6.38 -16.22 3.27
C ASN A 121 -5.12 -15.67 3.96
N ALA A 122 -3.93 -16.22 3.64
CA ALA A 122 -2.67 -15.87 4.30
C ALA A 122 -2.72 -16.02 5.83
N ASP A 123 -3.23 -17.14 6.35
CA ASP A 123 -3.36 -17.33 7.79
C ASP A 123 -2.00 -17.36 8.51
N GLU A 124 -1.87 -16.57 9.59
CA GLU A 124 -0.64 -16.49 10.39
C GLU A 124 -0.37 -17.78 11.17
N ASN A 125 0.81 -18.35 10.96
CA ASN A 125 1.33 -19.49 11.69
C ASN A 125 2.69 -19.17 12.32
N LYS A 126 2.98 -19.78 13.47
CA LYS A 126 4.18 -19.55 14.27
C LYS A 126 4.87 -20.86 14.61
N ALA A 127 6.20 -20.87 14.54
CA ALA A 127 7.03 -21.95 15.03
C ALA A 127 8.31 -21.41 15.66
N ASP A 128 8.57 -21.83 16.90
CA ASP A 128 9.68 -21.30 17.69
C ASP A 128 11.03 -21.90 17.28
N TRP A 129 12.08 -21.10 17.37
CA TRP A 129 13.47 -21.55 17.30
C TRP A 129 14.26 -21.03 18.50
N SER A 130 15.36 -21.71 18.84
CA SER A 130 16.27 -21.24 19.91
C SER A 130 17.70 -21.73 19.75
N VAL A 131 18.68 -20.92 20.14
CA VAL A 131 20.08 -21.33 20.34
C VAL A 131 20.39 -21.21 21.82
N TYR A 132 20.34 -22.34 22.53
CA TYR A 132 20.42 -22.38 24.00
C TYR A 132 21.77 -22.91 24.52
N MET A 133 22.67 -23.35 23.63
CA MET A 133 24.00 -23.88 23.99
C MET A 133 25.06 -23.38 23.01
N GLU A 134 26.11 -22.75 23.53
CA GLU A 134 27.25 -22.26 22.74
C GLU A 134 27.88 -23.36 21.87
N LYS A 135 27.98 -24.59 22.38
CA LYS A 135 28.55 -25.73 21.64
C LYS A 135 27.68 -26.24 20.49
N LYS A 136 26.45 -25.75 20.38
CA LYS A 136 25.49 -26.07 19.31
C LYS A 136 25.13 -24.82 18.50
N ASN A 137 26.03 -23.83 18.49
CA ASN A 137 25.92 -22.59 17.75
C ASN A 137 26.91 -22.64 16.57
N PRO A 138 26.46 -22.52 15.31
CA PRO A 138 25.08 -22.38 14.85
C PRO A 138 24.25 -23.67 15.00
N ARG A 139 22.93 -23.52 15.06
CA ARG A 139 21.95 -24.61 15.17
C ARG A 139 21.18 -24.74 13.86
N ASN A 140 21.02 -25.97 13.37
CA ASN A 140 20.05 -26.25 12.30
C ASN A 140 18.62 -26.26 12.84
N VAL A 141 17.74 -25.50 12.20
CA VAL A 141 16.30 -25.42 12.44
C VAL A 141 15.57 -26.05 11.26
N LYS A 142 14.47 -26.76 11.53
CA LYS A 142 13.59 -27.33 10.52
C LYS A 142 12.14 -27.20 10.97
N ILE A 143 11.31 -26.58 10.14
CA ILE A 143 9.91 -26.24 10.43
C ILE A 143 9.05 -26.70 9.26
N ALA A 144 7.89 -27.27 9.56
CA ALA A 144 6.88 -27.62 8.58
C ALA A 144 5.79 -26.53 8.58
N PHE A 145 5.33 -26.16 7.39
CA PHE A 145 4.22 -25.23 7.21
C PHE A 145 2.90 -25.97 7.33
N LYS A 146 1.86 -25.27 7.81
CA LYS A 146 0.56 -25.90 8.09
C LYS A 146 -0.37 -25.98 6.88
N ALA A 147 -0.16 -25.11 5.90
CA ALA A 147 -0.91 -25.03 4.66
C ALA A 147 0.05 -24.74 3.49
N PRO A 148 -0.33 -25.08 2.24
CA PRO A 148 0.46 -24.74 1.06
C PRO A 148 0.49 -23.23 0.82
N PHE A 149 1.50 -22.77 0.08
CA PHE A 149 1.57 -21.39 -0.39
C PHE A 149 0.72 -21.21 -1.64
N VAL A 150 0.01 -20.09 -1.73
CA VAL A 150 -0.83 -19.72 -2.88
C VAL A 150 -0.28 -18.43 -3.49
N ALA A 151 0.07 -18.48 -4.78
CA ALA A 151 0.60 -17.33 -5.52
C ALA A 151 -0.41 -16.17 -5.53
N GLY A 152 0.06 -14.95 -5.29
CA GLY A 152 -0.79 -13.76 -5.23
C GLY A 152 -1.72 -13.65 -4.02
N ALA A 153 -1.74 -14.63 -3.12
CA ALA A 153 -2.57 -14.60 -1.90
C ALA A 153 -1.90 -13.86 -0.73
N GLY A 154 -0.85 -13.06 -0.99
CA GLY A 154 -0.10 -12.35 0.07
C GLY A 154 0.55 -13.28 1.08
N ASN A 155 0.96 -14.49 0.66
CA ASN A 155 1.64 -15.46 1.51
C ASN A 155 3.14 -15.11 1.65
N TYR A 156 3.70 -15.24 2.85
CA TYR A 156 5.11 -14.90 3.12
C TYR A 156 5.66 -15.63 4.33
N VAL A 157 6.99 -15.61 4.46
CA VAL A 157 7.73 -16.20 5.59
C VAL A 157 8.66 -15.15 6.18
N MET A 158 8.67 -15.05 7.52
CA MET A 158 9.60 -14.20 8.26
C MET A 158 10.32 -14.99 9.35
N ILE A 159 11.57 -14.64 9.60
CA ILE A 159 12.37 -15.16 10.71
C ILE A 159 12.69 -13.99 11.64
N SER A 160 12.27 -14.09 12.90
CA SER A 160 12.48 -13.07 13.93
C SER A 160 13.47 -13.51 15.00
N ARG A 161 14.03 -12.55 15.73
CA ARG A 161 14.69 -12.76 17.03
C ARG A 161 13.95 -11.98 18.11
N GLU A 162 13.26 -12.67 19.02
CA GLU A 162 12.30 -12.05 19.94
C GLU A 162 12.71 -12.06 21.40
N ASP A 163 13.42 -13.10 21.86
CA ASP A 163 13.74 -13.25 23.28
C ASP A 163 15.21 -13.65 23.49
N GLN A 164 15.75 -13.19 24.62
CA GLN A 164 17.10 -13.47 25.06
C GLN A 164 17.17 -13.51 26.59
N ALA A 165 17.81 -14.55 27.13
CA ALA A 165 17.88 -14.79 28.57
C ALA A 165 18.73 -13.77 29.38
N GLY A 166 19.25 -12.71 28.75
CA GLY A 166 20.00 -11.61 29.37
C GLY A 166 21.10 -11.03 28.47
N GLY A 167 21.62 -9.85 28.84
CA GLY A 167 22.61 -9.12 28.03
C GLY A 167 21.98 -8.21 26.98
N GLU A 168 22.82 -7.49 26.24
CA GLU A 168 22.38 -6.66 25.10
C GLU A 168 21.80 -7.53 23.97
N PRO A 169 20.88 -6.99 23.16
CA PRO A 169 20.27 -7.72 22.04
C PRO A 169 21.32 -8.37 21.13
N ALA A 170 21.31 -9.70 21.02
CA ALA A 170 22.26 -10.42 20.20
C ALA A 170 22.00 -10.20 18.70
N THR A 171 23.08 -10.10 17.94
CA THR A 171 23.10 -10.30 16.49
C THR A 171 22.90 -11.78 16.21
N PHE A 172 22.08 -12.12 15.22
CA PHE A 172 21.95 -13.49 14.72
C PHE A 172 22.39 -13.60 13.27
N TYR A 173 22.69 -14.82 12.86
CA TYR A 173 23.26 -15.16 11.56
C TYR A 173 22.38 -16.23 10.92
N LEU A 174 21.96 -16.04 9.68
CA LEU A 174 21.26 -17.04 8.88
C LEU A 174 22.18 -17.59 7.81
N ASP A 175 22.14 -18.91 7.60
CA ASP A 175 22.89 -19.59 6.57
C ASP A 175 22.14 -20.87 6.13
N ASN A 176 22.53 -21.44 4.99
CA ASN A 176 22.06 -22.72 4.46
C ASN A 176 20.53 -22.85 4.41
N ILE A 177 19.81 -21.81 3.96
CA ILE A 177 18.34 -21.81 3.89
C ILE A 177 17.89 -22.74 2.76
N ARG A 178 16.93 -23.62 3.06
CA ARG A 178 16.33 -24.59 2.13
C ARG A 178 14.82 -24.61 2.33
N PHE A 179 14.07 -24.45 1.26
CA PHE A 179 12.65 -24.78 1.25
C PHE A 179 12.46 -26.24 0.85
N LEU A 180 11.51 -26.90 1.49
CA LEU A 180 11.34 -28.35 1.42
C LEU A 180 9.96 -28.70 0.87
N ASP A 181 9.90 -29.75 0.05
CA ASP A 181 8.63 -30.37 -0.35
C ASP A 181 8.01 -31.22 0.77
N ALA A 182 6.82 -31.78 0.53
CA ALA A 182 6.10 -32.62 1.50
C ALA A 182 6.88 -33.89 1.89
N GLU A 183 7.73 -34.39 1.00
CA GLU A 183 8.63 -35.52 1.22
C GLU A 183 9.93 -35.13 1.97
N GLY A 184 10.19 -33.84 2.12
CA GLY A 184 11.35 -33.28 2.81
C GLY A 184 12.58 -33.09 1.94
N ASN A 185 12.45 -33.11 0.60
CA ASN A 185 13.52 -32.79 -0.34
C ASN A 185 13.61 -31.28 -0.57
N ALA A 186 14.81 -30.78 -0.85
CA ALA A 186 15.01 -29.37 -1.16
C ALA A 186 14.41 -29.01 -2.52
N ILE A 187 13.70 -27.88 -2.55
CA ILE A 187 13.15 -27.27 -3.76
C ILE A 187 14.24 -26.38 -4.39
N ALA A 188 14.28 -26.35 -5.72
CA ALA A 188 15.15 -25.46 -6.48
C ALA A 188 14.59 -24.03 -6.46
N LEU A 189 15.45 -23.06 -6.13
CA LEU A 189 15.12 -21.66 -5.93
C LEU A 189 15.89 -20.79 -6.92
N ASP A 190 15.28 -19.70 -7.39
CA ASP A 190 15.94 -18.68 -8.19
C ASP A 190 16.49 -17.56 -7.29
N PRO A 191 17.81 -17.51 -7.02
CA PRO A 191 18.39 -16.51 -6.12
C PRO A 191 18.42 -15.09 -6.73
N ALA A 192 18.01 -14.91 -8.00
CA ALA A 192 17.87 -13.59 -8.62
C ALA A 192 16.60 -12.85 -8.17
N ALA A 193 15.70 -13.50 -7.43
CA ALA A 193 14.54 -12.84 -6.84
C ALA A 193 14.95 -11.64 -5.96
N VAL A 194 14.15 -10.59 -5.99
CA VAL A 194 14.36 -9.36 -5.20
C VAL A 194 13.24 -9.24 -4.19
N TYR A 195 13.58 -8.90 -2.96
CA TYR A 195 12.63 -8.65 -1.90
C TYR A 195 11.71 -7.48 -2.23
N VAL A 196 10.41 -7.66 -1.97
CA VAL A 196 9.40 -6.61 -2.04
C VAL A 196 8.77 -6.52 -0.65
N ALA A 197 8.79 -5.34 -0.05
CA ALA A 197 8.23 -5.13 1.29
C ALA A 197 6.72 -5.42 1.28
N GLU A 198 6.23 -6.08 2.32
CA GLU A 198 4.80 -6.32 2.44
C GLU A 198 4.06 -5.00 2.72
N ALA A 199 2.82 -4.88 2.23
CA ALA A 199 2.01 -3.69 2.44
C ALA A 199 1.63 -3.56 3.94
N SER A 200 2.28 -2.63 4.65
CA SER A 200 1.94 -2.27 6.05
C SER A 200 0.77 -1.29 6.14
N GLU A 201 0.36 -0.72 5.01
CA GLU A 201 -0.75 0.22 4.88
C GLU A 201 -1.91 -0.45 4.14
N ARG A 202 -3.16 -0.17 4.56
CA ARG A 202 -4.36 -0.60 3.82
C ARG A 202 -4.19 -0.19 2.35
N ASP A 203 -4.34 -1.11 1.42
CA ASP A 203 -4.28 -0.78 0.00
C ASP A 203 -5.55 -0.04 -0.42
N LEU A 204 -5.37 1.22 -0.78
CA LEU A 204 -6.43 2.15 -1.16
C LEU A 204 -6.39 2.51 -2.65
N SER A 205 -5.61 1.77 -3.45
CA SER A 205 -5.58 1.94 -4.90
C SER A 205 -6.98 1.83 -5.50
N ASN A 206 -7.30 2.69 -6.47
CA ASN A 206 -8.58 2.71 -7.19
C ASN A 206 -9.83 2.96 -6.32
N LEU A 207 -9.70 3.27 -5.03
CA LEU A 207 -10.84 3.50 -4.12
C LEU A 207 -11.05 4.98 -3.83
N VAL A 208 -12.27 5.33 -3.43
CA VAL A 208 -12.61 6.60 -2.78
C VAL A 208 -12.65 6.45 -1.27
N ALA A 209 -12.47 7.55 -0.54
CA ALA A 209 -12.81 7.61 0.87
C ALA A 209 -14.33 7.63 1.06
N LEU A 210 -14.79 7.13 2.21
CA LEU A 210 -16.19 7.22 2.61
C LEU A 210 -16.36 8.23 3.73
N THR A 211 -17.31 9.14 3.56
CA THR A 211 -17.77 10.07 4.61
C THR A 211 -19.21 9.72 5.01
N ASN A 212 -19.58 9.98 6.26
CA ASN A 212 -20.89 9.60 6.82
C ASN A 212 -21.24 8.12 6.56
N ALA A 213 -20.25 7.23 6.67
CA ALA A 213 -20.44 5.81 6.39
C ALA A 213 -21.36 5.16 7.42
N VAL A 214 -22.35 4.41 6.93
CA VAL A 214 -23.25 3.57 7.70
C VAL A 214 -22.84 2.12 7.49
N GLU A 215 -22.53 1.42 8.57
CA GLU A 215 -22.23 -0.03 8.54
C GLU A 215 -23.53 -0.80 8.29
N PHE A 216 -23.49 -1.81 7.43
CA PHE A 216 -24.56 -2.79 7.28
C PHE A 216 -24.40 -3.81 8.42
N PRO A 217 -25.27 -3.79 9.44
CA PRO A 217 -25.08 -4.61 10.63
C PRO A 217 -25.09 -6.10 10.30
N ASP A 218 -24.15 -6.83 10.92
CA ASP A 218 -24.04 -8.29 10.86
C ASP A 218 -23.86 -8.88 9.44
N PHE A 219 -23.42 -8.09 8.45
CA PHE A 219 -23.15 -8.56 7.09
C PHE A 219 -21.82 -9.32 7.01
N HIS A 220 -21.77 -10.50 7.63
CA HIS A 220 -20.68 -11.47 7.53
C HIS A 220 -21.18 -12.71 6.79
N LYS A 221 -20.81 -12.84 5.51
CA LYS A 221 -21.41 -13.81 4.60
C LYS A 221 -20.33 -14.54 3.81
N SER A 222 -20.56 -15.80 3.50
CA SER A 222 -19.69 -16.57 2.63
C SER A 222 -20.49 -17.54 1.79
N ALA A 223 -20.01 -17.80 0.58
CA ALA A 223 -20.59 -18.79 -0.30
C ALA A 223 -19.55 -19.30 -1.30
N GLY A 224 -19.90 -20.38 -2.00
CA GLY A 224 -19.08 -20.88 -3.10
C GLY A 224 -19.16 -19.98 -4.34
N ALA A 225 -18.31 -20.27 -5.31
CA ALA A 225 -18.30 -19.63 -6.62
C ALA A 225 -19.72 -19.54 -7.23
N TRP A 226 -20.10 -18.33 -7.66
CA TRP A 226 -21.41 -18.03 -8.27
C TRP A 226 -22.63 -18.29 -7.38
N ALA A 227 -22.44 -18.56 -6.08
CA ALA A 227 -23.52 -18.61 -5.11
C ALA A 227 -23.68 -17.24 -4.43
N GLN A 228 -24.92 -16.89 -4.11
CA GLN A 228 -25.27 -15.62 -3.46
C GLN A 228 -25.64 -15.85 -2.00
N ASP A 229 -25.22 -14.95 -1.12
CA ASP A 229 -25.73 -14.84 0.25
C ASP A 229 -25.75 -13.35 0.66
N GLY A 230 -26.62 -12.99 1.59
CA GLY A 230 -26.84 -11.61 2.00
C GLY A 230 -27.88 -11.45 3.08
N LEU A 231 -28.35 -10.21 3.24
CA LEU A 231 -29.29 -9.80 4.29
C LEU A 231 -30.32 -8.81 3.74
N GLU A 232 -31.41 -8.65 4.48
CA GLU A 232 -32.39 -7.61 4.22
C GLU A 232 -31.76 -6.26 4.57
N MET A 233 -31.86 -5.29 3.66
CA MET A 233 -31.31 -3.95 3.86
C MET A 233 -32.06 -3.23 4.97
N PRO A 234 -31.39 -2.84 6.06
CA PRO A 234 -31.97 -1.95 7.05
C PRO A 234 -32.32 -0.60 6.42
N GLN A 235 -33.31 0.10 7.00
CA GLN A 235 -33.71 1.42 6.49
C GLN A 235 -32.56 2.42 6.46
N GLU A 236 -31.64 2.34 7.43
CA GLU A 236 -30.45 3.21 7.50
C GLU A 236 -29.53 3.04 6.27
N ILE A 237 -29.38 1.81 5.77
CA ILE A 237 -28.63 1.51 4.54
C ILE A 237 -29.39 2.02 3.31
N ILE A 238 -30.70 1.81 3.24
CA ILE A 238 -31.54 2.32 2.15
C ILE A 238 -31.48 3.85 2.09
N ASP A 239 -31.49 4.52 3.24
CA ASP A 239 -31.42 5.98 3.33
C ASP A 239 -30.05 6.52 2.94
N ALA A 240 -28.97 5.81 3.28
CA ALA A 240 -27.59 6.16 2.91
C ALA A 240 -27.32 6.02 1.40
N LEU A 241 -28.03 5.12 0.71
CA LEU A 241 -27.92 4.91 -0.74
C LEU A 241 -28.54 6.06 -1.54
N VAL A 242 -27.82 7.15 -1.78
CA VAL A 242 -28.25 8.30 -2.59
C VAL A 242 -27.24 8.59 -3.71
N PRO A 243 -27.56 9.40 -4.74
CA PRO A 243 -26.55 9.87 -5.70
C PRO A 243 -25.35 10.47 -4.95
N GLY A 244 -24.13 10.07 -5.29
CA GLY A 244 -22.95 10.40 -4.47
C GLY A 244 -22.43 9.27 -3.58
N SER A 245 -23.28 8.29 -3.25
CA SER A 245 -22.91 7.22 -2.32
C SER A 245 -22.22 6.04 -2.99
N VAL A 246 -21.49 5.27 -2.19
CA VAL A 246 -20.77 4.07 -2.59
C VAL A 246 -21.04 2.97 -1.57
N VAL A 247 -21.33 1.77 -2.06
CA VAL A 247 -21.29 0.54 -1.26
C VAL A 247 -19.85 0.02 -1.25
N GLU A 248 -19.21 0.00 -0.09
CA GLU A 248 -17.91 -0.63 0.12
C GLU A 248 -18.11 -2.03 0.70
N VAL A 249 -17.47 -3.02 0.10
CA VAL A 249 -17.48 -4.42 0.51
C VAL A 249 -16.05 -4.82 0.83
N GLU A 250 -15.78 -5.21 2.08
CA GLU A 250 -14.50 -5.82 2.49
C GLU A 250 -14.65 -7.34 2.36
N TYR A 251 -13.75 -7.99 1.61
CA TYR A 251 -13.93 -9.38 1.23
C TYR A 251 -12.62 -10.13 0.97
N ALA A 252 -12.75 -11.45 0.88
CA ALA A 252 -11.78 -12.37 0.30
C ALA A 252 -12.43 -13.13 -0.87
N SER A 253 -11.70 -13.28 -1.97
CA SER A 253 -12.09 -14.08 -3.13
C SER A 253 -10.82 -14.56 -3.82
N ALA A 254 -10.75 -15.84 -4.20
CA ALA A 254 -9.55 -16.41 -4.82
C ALA A 254 -9.16 -15.72 -6.14
N ASP A 255 -10.13 -15.27 -6.94
CA ASP A 255 -9.89 -14.52 -8.16
C ASP A 255 -9.84 -12.98 -7.97
N GLY A 256 -10.23 -12.50 -6.79
CA GLY A 256 -10.36 -11.09 -6.46
C GLY A 256 -11.54 -10.37 -7.12
N SER A 257 -12.56 -11.10 -7.55
CA SER A 257 -13.81 -10.51 -8.02
C SER A 257 -14.81 -10.36 -6.88
N MET A 258 -15.62 -9.31 -6.93
CA MET A 258 -16.73 -9.09 -6.01
C MET A 258 -17.75 -8.13 -6.62
N TRP A 259 -19.04 -8.41 -6.42
CA TRP A 259 -20.13 -7.54 -6.79
C TRP A 259 -21.34 -7.79 -5.90
N ILE A 260 -22.32 -6.87 -5.95
CA ILE A 260 -23.58 -7.04 -5.22
C ILE A 260 -24.67 -7.58 -6.14
N VAL A 261 -25.64 -8.26 -5.54
CA VAL A 261 -26.82 -8.80 -6.22
C VAL A 261 -28.07 -8.21 -5.59
N MET A 262 -28.96 -7.68 -6.43
CA MET A 262 -30.30 -7.21 -6.07
C MET A 262 -31.32 -8.22 -6.62
N PRO A 263 -31.62 -9.30 -5.87
CA PRO A 263 -32.30 -10.47 -6.44
C PRO A 263 -33.78 -10.23 -6.73
N TRP A 264 -34.38 -9.20 -6.13
CA TRP A 264 -35.82 -8.92 -6.17
C TRP A 264 -36.14 -7.53 -6.70
N ALA A 265 -35.22 -6.93 -7.44
CA ALA A 265 -35.51 -5.69 -8.13
C ALA A 265 -36.63 -5.91 -9.16
N THR A 266 -37.46 -4.89 -9.39
CA THR A 266 -38.54 -4.91 -10.38
C THR A 266 -37.99 -5.08 -11.80
N ALA A 267 -36.77 -4.59 -12.05
CA ALA A 267 -36.05 -4.79 -13.29
C ALA A 267 -35.61 -6.25 -13.49
N GLY A 268 -35.75 -7.10 -12.48
CA GLY A 268 -35.36 -8.50 -12.46
C GLY A 268 -34.20 -8.76 -11.51
N TRP A 269 -33.60 -9.94 -11.65
CA TRP A 269 -32.42 -10.33 -10.89
C TRP A 269 -31.19 -9.58 -11.44
N MET A 270 -30.57 -8.73 -10.61
CA MET A 270 -29.48 -7.84 -11.05
C MET A 270 -28.16 -8.13 -10.35
N ARG A 271 -27.07 -8.22 -11.14
CA ARG A 271 -25.68 -8.11 -10.66
C ARG A 271 -25.21 -6.68 -10.88
N VAL A 272 -24.85 -5.99 -9.82
CA VAL A 272 -24.37 -4.61 -9.88
C VAL A 272 -22.87 -4.60 -9.58
N GLY A 273 -22.07 -4.08 -10.53
CA GLY A 273 -20.61 -4.02 -10.39
C GLY A 273 -19.86 -5.23 -10.94
N GLN A 274 -20.54 -6.23 -11.52
CA GLN A 274 -19.88 -7.40 -12.10
C GLN A 274 -18.91 -6.99 -13.22
N GLY A 275 -17.61 -7.12 -12.99
CA GLY A 275 -16.55 -6.73 -13.92
C GLY A 275 -16.36 -5.22 -14.07
N THR A 276 -17.11 -4.40 -13.33
CA THR A 276 -17.08 -2.93 -13.45
C THR A 276 -16.84 -2.21 -12.13
N ALA A 277 -17.01 -2.88 -10.98
CA ALA A 277 -16.77 -2.31 -9.66
C ALA A 277 -15.33 -1.76 -9.53
N ALA A 278 -15.15 -0.78 -8.67
CA ALA A 278 -13.82 -0.33 -8.29
C ALA A 278 -13.23 -1.34 -7.31
N ILE A 279 -12.08 -1.93 -7.63
CA ILE A 279 -11.41 -2.93 -6.80
C ILE A 279 -9.97 -2.48 -6.59
N ASN A 280 -9.49 -2.53 -5.34
CA ASN A 280 -8.09 -2.23 -5.05
C ASN A 280 -7.15 -3.31 -5.62
N ASN A 281 -5.89 -2.95 -5.85
CA ASN A 281 -4.90 -3.85 -6.45
C ASN A 281 -4.70 -5.13 -5.61
N SER A 282 -4.86 -5.05 -4.29
CA SER A 282 -4.80 -6.19 -3.36
C SER A 282 -6.06 -7.06 -3.37
N LYS A 283 -7.12 -6.64 -4.07
CA LYS A 283 -8.37 -7.40 -4.25
C LYS A 283 -9.08 -7.76 -2.95
N THR A 284 -9.04 -6.86 -1.98
CA THR A 284 -9.65 -7.03 -0.66
C THR A 284 -10.83 -6.11 -0.41
N ILE A 285 -11.01 -5.09 -1.25
CA ILE A 285 -12.08 -4.11 -1.12
C ILE A 285 -12.68 -3.84 -2.50
N ALA A 286 -14.00 -3.91 -2.57
CA ALA A 286 -14.77 -3.54 -3.76
C ALA A 286 -15.68 -2.37 -3.42
N GLN A 287 -15.76 -1.40 -4.31
CA GLN A 287 -16.63 -0.24 -4.20
C GLN A 287 -17.59 -0.21 -5.39
N ILE A 288 -18.89 -0.22 -5.08
CA ILE A 288 -19.99 -0.19 -6.04
C ILE A 288 -20.70 1.16 -5.88
N PRO A 289 -20.50 2.12 -6.80
CA PRO A 289 -21.19 3.40 -6.77
C PRO A 289 -22.70 3.24 -6.90
N TYR A 290 -23.46 4.10 -6.21
CA TYR A 290 -24.92 4.18 -6.29
C TYR A 290 -25.41 4.25 -7.73
N GLU A 291 -24.70 5.00 -8.58
CA GLU A 291 -25.03 5.23 -9.97
C GLU A 291 -25.05 3.91 -10.78
N MET A 292 -24.30 2.87 -10.36
CA MET A 292 -24.41 1.54 -10.96
C MET A 292 -25.70 0.82 -10.56
N ILE A 293 -26.13 0.99 -9.30
CA ILE A 293 -27.40 0.44 -8.81
C ILE A 293 -28.56 1.13 -9.53
N GLU A 294 -28.54 2.46 -9.58
CA GLU A 294 -29.52 3.29 -10.29
C GLU A 294 -29.62 2.91 -11.76
N ALA A 295 -28.50 2.73 -12.46
CA ALA A 295 -28.49 2.37 -13.88
C ALA A 295 -29.20 1.03 -14.17
N LEU A 296 -29.15 0.08 -13.22
CA LEU A 296 -29.73 -1.26 -13.39
C LEU A 296 -31.12 -1.40 -12.76
N CYS A 297 -31.36 -0.76 -11.61
CA CYS A 297 -32.57 -0.91 -10.81
C CYS A 297 -33.51 0.31 -10.87
N GLY A 298 -33.06 1.44 -11.43
CA GLY A 298 -33.78 2.71 -11.48
C GLY A 298 -33.62 3.57 -10.21
N GLU A 299 -34.10 4.81 -10.26
CA GLU A 299 -34.02 5.78 -9.14
C GLU A 299 -34.94 5.43 -7.95
N ASP A 300 -36.08 4.78 -8.22
CA ASP A 300 -37.08 4.46 -7.21
C ASP A 300 -36.65 3.25 -6.38
N LYS A 301 -36.06 3.51 -5.20
CA LYS A 301 -35.60 2.49 -4.25
C LYS A 301 -36.67 1.48 -3.85
N SER A 302 -37.96 1.84 -3.89
CA SER A 302 -39.05 0.90 -3.57
C SER A 302 -39.15 -0.25 -4.57
N THR A 303 -38.53 -0.10 -5.74
CA THR A 303 -38.48 -1.10 -6.79
C THR A 303 -37.28 -2.04 -6.70
N TRP A 304 -36.31 -1.79 -5.82
CA TRP A 304 -35.05 -2.55 -5.75
C TRP A 304 -35.18 -3.92 -5.05
N GLY A 305 -36.28 -4.11 -4.32
CA GLY A 305 -36.45 -5.24 -3.41
C GLY A 305 -35.77 -4.97 -2.06
N ALA A 306 -35.96 -5.90 -1.11
CA ALA A 306 -35.52 -5.70 0.26
C ALA A 306 -34.13 -6.27 0.56
N MET A 307 -33.58 -7.17 -0.27
CA MET A 307 -32.28 -7.82 0.00
C MET A 307 -31.15 -7.22 -0.82
N MET A 308 -29.99 -7.14 -0.17
CA MET A 308 -28.70 -6.99 -0.83
C MET A 308 -27.90 -8.26 -0.56
N GLN A 309 -27.34 -8.85 -1.61
CA GLN A 309 -26.47 -10.02 -1.54
C GLN A 309 -25.11 -9.70 -2.14
N CYS A 310 -24.11 -10.52 -1.82
CA CYS A 310 -22.82 -10.51 -2.51
C CYS A 310 -22.67 -11.78 -3.35
N GLU A 311 -21.84 -11.72 -4.38
CA GLU A 311 -21.47 -12.85 -5.23
C GLU A 311 -20.08 -12.58 -5.84
N SER A 312 -19.34 -13.65 -6.09
CA SER A 312 -18.05 -13.65 -6.79
C SER A 312 -17.99 -14.81 -7.79
N ALA A 313 -17.07 -14.74 -8.75
CA ALA A 313 -16.80 -15.81 -9.70
C ALA A 313 -16.00 -16.97 -9.09
N SER A 314 -15.39 -16.78 -7.91
CA SER A 314 -14.79 -17.82 -7.07
C SER A 314 -15.43 -17.89 -5.68
N ASP A 315 -15.00 -18.85 -4.87
CA ASP A 315 -15.42 -18.93 -3.46
C ASP A 315 -15.08 -17.62 -2.74
N TRP A 316 -15.98 -17.15 -1.88
CA TRP A 316 -15.88 -15.82 -1.31
C TRP A 316 -16.37 -15.73 0.13
N GLU A 317 -15.80 -14.76 0.85
CA GLU A 317 -16.20 -14.35 2.20
C GLU A 317 -16.22 -12.82 2.27
N VAL A 318 -17.29 -12.24 2.80
CA VAL A 318 -17.46 -10.82 3.04
C VAL A 318 -17.37 -10.58 4.55
N PHE A 319 -16.49 -9.66 4.93
CA PHE A 319 -16.20 -9.31 6.31
C PHE A 319 -16.98 -8.08 6.78
N ALA A 320 -17.29 -7.16 5.87
CA ALA A 320 -18.03 -5.94 6.18
C ALA A 320 -18.66 -5.35 4.92
N VAL A 321 -19.79 -4.66 5.11
CA VAL A 321 -20.43 -3.86 4.05
C VAL A 321 -20.79 -2.50 4.64
N ARG A 322 -20.41 -1.42 3.96
CA ARG A 322 -20.70 -0.04 4.39
C ARG A 322 -21.26 0.77 3.25
N VAL A 323 -22.11 1.74 3.56
CA VAL A 323 -22.58 2.73 2.59
C VAL A 323 -22.22 4.12 3.07
N GLY A 324 -21.47 4.87 2.27
CA GLY A 324 -21.08 6.24 2.62
C GLY A 324 -21.08 7.14 1.40
N GLN A 325 -20.98 8.45 1.64
CA GLN A 325 -20.77 9.45 0.59
C GLN A 325 -19.30 9.40 0.14
N ARG A 326 -19.07 9.37 -1.17
CA ARG A 326 -17.70 9.37 -1.69
C ARG A 326 -17.00 10.69 -1.42
N ALA A 327 -15.72 10.60 -1.11
CA ALA A 327 -14.76 11.69 -1.17
C ALA A 327 -13.49 11.18 -1.87
N ASN A 328 -12.89 11.99 -2.74
CA ASN A 328 -11.63 11.59 -3.37
C ASN A 328 -10.55 11.40 -2.31
N ARG A 329 -9.66 10.43 -2.54
CA ARG A 329 -8.52 10.20 -1.67
C ARG A 329 -7.55 11.37 -1.83
N ILE A 330 -7.17 12.00 -0.72
CA ILE A 330 -6.30 13.17 -0.73
C ILE A 330 -4.85 12.77 -0.50
N VAL A 331 -3.94 13.39 -1.24
CA VAL A 331 -2.51 13.45 -0.95
C VAL A 331 -2.00 14.88 -0.99
N LEU A 332 -0.94 15.15 -0.24
CA LEU A 332 -0.39 16.49 -0.11
C LEU A 332 0.86 16.64 -0.98
N LYS A 333 0.88 17.72 -1.78
CA LYS A 333 2.07 18.18 -2.49
C LYS A 333 2.75 19.30 -1.72
N ASN A 334 4.08 19.33 -1.78
CA ASN A 334 4.91 20.34 -1.11
C ASN A 334 4.53 20.48 0.38
N ALA A 335 4.32 19.34 1.05
CA ALA A 335 3.85 19.31 2.43
C ALA A 335 4.91 19.90 3.38
N VAL A 336 4.44 20.72 4.31
CA VAL A 336 5.21 21.27 5.43
C VAL A 336 4.75 20.56 6.69
N GLU A 337 5.67 19.84 7.33
CA GLU A 337 5.43 19.15 8.60
C GLU A 337 5.25 20.17 9.73
N PHE A 338 4.24 19.97 10.59
CA PHE A 338 4.05 20.74 11.82
C PHE A 338 4.94 20.13 12.91
N PRO A 339 6.10 20.73 13.22
CA PRO A 339 7.11 20.07 14.03
C PRO A 339 6.61 19.84 15.47
N GLY A 340 6.72 18.60 15.94
CA GLY A 340 6.39 18.22 17.31
C GLY A 340 4.90 18.07 17.61
N PHE A 341 4.03 18.10 16.60
CA PHE A 341 2.59 17.90 16.77
C PHE A 341 2.23 16.41 16.99
N THR A 342 2.70 15.86 18.10
CA THR A 342 2.30 14.54 18.60
C THR A 342 1.53 14.75 19.89
N LYS A 343 0.24 14.42 19.89
CA LYS A 343 -0.74 14.85 20.90
C LYS A 343 -1.72 13.74 21.22
N SER A 344 -2.23 13.71 22.44
CA SER A 344 -3.23 12.72 22.85
C SER A 344 -4.12 13.31 23.91
N ALA A 345 -5.41 12.98 23.89
CA ALA A 345 -6.32 13.35 24.96
C ALA A 345 -7.50 12.38 25.07
N ASP A 346 -8.23 12.48 26.19
CA ASP A 346 -9.50 11.78 26.36
C ASP A 346 -10.57 12.36 25.42
N ALA A 347 -11.69 11.64 25.31
CA ALA A 347 -12.87 12.09 24.58
C ALA A 347 -13.24 13.54 24.93
N TRP A 348 -13.45 14.38 23.91
CA TRP A 348 -13.82 15.80 24.01
C TRP A 348 -12.79 16.72 24.68
N ALA A 349 -11.59 16.21 25.00
CA ALA A 349 -10.48 17.04 25.44
C ALA A 349 -9.66 17.53 24.22
N GLN A 350 -9.13 18.74 24.31
CA GLN A 350 -8.33 19.36 23.25
C GLN A 350 -6.86 19.41 23.65
N ASP A 351 -5.97 19.15 22.70
CA ASP A 351 -4.54 19.42 22.84
C ASP A 351 -3.95 19.84 21.48
N GLY A 352 -2.88 20.61 21.49
CA GLY A 352 -2.23 21.15 20.29
C GLY A 352 -1.00 21.99 20.60
N LEU A 353 -0.51 22.70 19.59
CA LEU A 353 0.65 23.61 19.67
C LEU A 353 0.43 24.93 18.91
N GLU A 354 1.19 25.95 19.32
CA GLU A 354 1.25 27.20 18.57
C GLU A 354 1.74 26.92 17.13
N MET A 355 1.04 27.45 16.14
CA MET A 355 1.36 27.28 14.72
C MET A 355 2.67 28.01 14.39
N PRO A 356 3.71 27.30 13.92
CA PRO A 356 4.88 27.95 13.35
C PRO A 356 4.49 28.78 12.13
N GLN A 357 5.28 29.82 11.83
CA GLN A 357 5.03 30.67 10.67
C GLN A 357 4.99 29.88 9.36
N GLU A 358 5.81 28.84 9.23
CA GLU A 358 5.87 27.96 8.06
C GLU A 358 4.52 27.25 7.79
N ILE A 359 3.82 26.83 8.86
CA ILE A 359 2.48 26.23 8.76
C ILE A 359 1.44 27.28 8.38
N ILE A 360 1.52 28.46 8.98
CA ILE A 360 0.63 29.58 8.62
C ILE A 360 0.82 29.97 7.15
N ASP A 361 2.05 29.98 6.66
CA ASP A 361 2.37 30.33 5.27
C ASP A 361 1.91 29.25 4.29
N ALA A 362 1.98 27.96 4.68
CA ALA A 362 1.48 26.84 3.88
C ALA A 362 -0.05 26.80 3.77
N LEU A 363 -0.77 27.33 4.76
CA LEU A 363 -2.23 27.48 4.75
C LEU A 363 -2.66 28.58 3.76
N VAL A 364 -2.96 28.19 2.53
CA VAL A 364 -3.48 29.06 1.45
C VAL A 364 -4.69 28.40 0.79
N PRO A 365 -5.52 29.13 0.02
CA PRO A 365 -6.58 28.50 -0.76
C PRO A 365 -6.09 27.30 -1.57
N GLY A 366 -6.79 26.18 -1.49
CA GLY A 366 -6.41 24.89 -2.08
C GLY A 366 -5.45 24.03 -1.24
N SER A 367 -4.99 24.49 -0.07
CA SER A 367 -4.21 23.68 0.86
C SER A 367 -5.08 22.83 1.78
N VAL A 368 -4.49 21.78 2.34
CA VAL A 368 -5.12 20.83 3.25
C VAL A 368 -4.21 20.57 4.43
N VAL A 369 -4.79 20.54 5.63
CA VAL A 369 -4.21 19.97 6.84
C VAL A 369 -4.47 18.47 6.85
N GLU A 370 -3.41 17.67 6.79
CA GLU A 370 -3.46 16.22 7.01
C GLU A 370 -3.11 15.93 8.48
N ILE A 371 -3.97 15.20 9.17
CA ILE A 371 -3.77 14.73 10.54
C ILE A 371 -3.62 13.21 10.47
N THR A 372 -2.47 12.68 10.91
CA THR A 372 -2.29 11.24 11.09
C THR A 372 -2.63 10.89 12.53
N TYR A 373 -3.60 10.00 12.76
CA TYR A 373 -4.17 9.77 14.08
C TYR A 373 -4.72 8.36 14.29
N SER A 374 -5.01 8.04 15.54
CA SER A 374 -5.89 6.95 15.95
C SER A 374 -6.96 7.48 16.92
N SER A 375 -8.15 6.90 16.85
CA SER A 375 -9.21 7.10 17.85
C SER A 375 -10.15 5.89 17.82
N GLU A 376 -10.89 5.66 18.92
CA GLU A 376 -11.73 4.45 19.06
C GLU A 376 -12.89 4.42 18.06
N ASP A 377 -13.48 5.59 17.78
CA ASP A 377 -14.58 5.77 16.83
C ASP A 377 -14.11 6.27 15.44
N GLY A 378 -12.80 6.41 15.26
CA GLY A 378 -12.21 6.93 14.05
C GLY A 378 -12.58 8.40 13.78
N ASP A 379 -13.04 9.18 14.77
CA ASP A 379 -13.30 10.61 14.58
C ASP A 379 -12.18 11.52 15.11
N ILE A 380 -11.95 12.62 14.40
CA ILE A 380 -11.04 13.71 14.81
C ILE A 380 -11.35 14.98 14.00
N TRP A 381 -11.12 16.15 14.60
CA TRP A 381 -11.28 17.44 13.94
C TRP A 381 -10.32 18.50 14.50
N LEU A 382 -10.21 19.65 13.80
CA LEU A 382 -9.40 20.77 14.28
C LEU A 382 -10.18 21.68 15.22
N VAL A 383 -9.48 22.26 16.18
CA VAL A 383 -9.99 23.31 17.05
C VAL A 383 -9.11 24.55 16.93
N MET A 384 -9.73 25.70 16.64
CA MET A 384 -9.09 27.02 16.59
C MET A 384 -9.59 27.84 17.80
N PRO A 385 -8.96 27.69 18.97
CA PRO A 385 -9.54 28.17 20.23
C PRO A 385 -9.48 29.69 20.40
N TRP A 386 -8.61 30.37 19.65
CA TRP A 386 -8.34 31.80 19.80
C TRP A 386 -8.66 32.60 18.53
N ALA A 387 -9.49 32.04 17.65
CA ALA A 387 -9.97 32.81 16.51
C ALA A 387 -10.82 33.99 16.97
N THR A 388 -10.76 35.09 16.22
CA THR A 388 -11.54 36.31 16.49
C THR A 388 -13.04 36.02 16.38
N ALA A 389 -13.42 35.06 15.55
CA ALA A 389 -14.79 34.58 15.42
C ALA A 389 -15.27 33.80 16.67
N GLY A 390 -14.38 33.51 17.62
CA GLY A 390 -14.63 32.72 18.83
C GLY A 390 -13.96 31.36 18.78
N TRP A 391 -14.33 30.50 19.71
CA TRP A 391 -13.84 29.13 19.77
C TRP A 391 -14.49 28.30 18.66
N MET A 392 -13.69 27.74 17.74
CA MET A 392 -14.19 27.03 16.55
C MET A 392 -13.77 25.57 16.51
N ARG A 393 -14.71 24.69 16.15
CA ARG A 393 -14.45 23.31 15.66
C ARG A 393 -14.56 23.32 14.14
N VAL A 394 -13.49 22.94 13.45
CA VAL A 394 -13.47 22.86 12.00
C VAL A 394 -13.62 21.41 11.57
N SER A 395 -14.62 21.13 10.74
CA SER A 395 -14.92 19.80 10.17
C SER A 395 -15.32 18.72 11.16
N GLN A 396 -15.92 19.09 12.30
CA GLN A 396 -16.49 18.13 13.24
C GLN A 396 -17.56 17.26 12.56
N GLY A 397 -17.33 15.95 12.51
CA GLY A 397 -18.21 14.98 11.86
C GLY A 397 -18.23 15.04 10.32
N THR A 398 -17.51 15.97 9.69
CA THR A 398 -17.49 16.12 8.23
C THR A 398 -16.11 16.01 7.60
N ALA A 399 -15.04 15.89 8.40
CA ALA A 399 -13.69 15.70 7.88
C ALA A 399 -13.62 14.46 6.98
N ALA A 400 -12.95 14.59 5.84
CA ALA A 400 -12.64 13.45 4.99
C ALA A 400 -11.61 12.56 5.71
N LYS A 401 -11.89 11.26 5.81
CA LYS A 401 -11.09 10.32 6.61
C LYS A 401 -10.73 9.08 5.80
N MET A 402 -9.46 8.70 5.79
CA MET A 402 -9.00 7.53 5.05
C MET A 402 -7.64 7.05 5.57
N GLY A 403 -7.50 5.74 5.83
CA GLY A 403 -6.21 5.13 6.18
C GLY A 403 -5.56 5.70 7.46
N GLY A 404 -6.34 5.97 8.51
CA GLY A 404 -5.82 6.58 9.75
C GLY A 404 -5.45 8.06 9.62
N LYS A 405 -5.95 8.73 8.56
CA LYS A 405 -5.72 10.14 8.31
C LYS A 405 -7.04 10.90 8.18
N ALA A 406 -7.03 12.14 8.66
CA ALA A 406 -8.11 13.11 8.44
C ALA A 406 -7.58 14.30 7.64
N TYR A 407 -8.41 14.84 6.77
CA TYR A 407 -8.06 15.92 5.86
C TYR A 407 -9.03 17.08 6.06
N ILE A 408 -8.50 18.26 6.38
CA ILE A 408 -9.26 19.48 6.62
C ILE A 408 -8.73 20.58 5.72
N THR A 409 -9.57 21.11 4.85
CA THR A 409 -9.20 22.09 3.83
C THR A 409 -9.02 23.48 4.42
N TYR A 410 -8.20 24.31 3.76
CA TYR A 410 -8.12 25.74 4.06
C TYR A 410 -9.51 26.39 4.02
N GLU A 411 -10.33 26.03 3.04
CA GLU A 411 -11.66 26.59 2.84
C GLU A 411 -12.59 26.30 4.02
N GLU A 412 -12.52 25.10 4.62
CA GLU A 412 -13.28 24.78 5.84
C GLU A 412 -12.84 25.62 7.04
N ILE A 413 -11.53 25.85 7.20
CA ILE A 413 -11.00 26.72 8.27
C ILE A 413 -11.44 28.17 8.02
N ALA A 414 -11.26 28.68 6.80
CA ALA A 414 -11.60 30.04 6.41
C ALA A 414 -13.11 30.32 6.50
N ALA A 415 -13.97 29.34 6.21
CA ALA A 415 -15.41 29.47 6.35
C ALA A 415 -15.85 29.76 7.80
N LEU A 416 -15.10 29.27 8.79
CA LEU A 416 -15.41 29.46 10.22
C LEU A 416 -14.59 30.58 10.85
N CYS A 417 -13.31 30.72 10.49
CA CYS A 417 -12.38 31.66 11.11
C CYS A 417 -12.21 32.96 10.30
N GLY A 418 -12.72 33.03 9.07
CA GLY A 418 -12.54 34.13 8.11
C GLY A 418 -11.32 33.94 7.20
N GLU A 419 -11.23 34.71 6.10
CA GLU A 419 -10.11 34.61 5.15
C GLU A 419 -8.80 35.23 5.64
N ASP A 420 -8.87 36.14 6.61
CA ASP A 420 -7.68 36.79 7.18
C ASP A 420 -7.08 35.90 8.27
N LYS A 421 -6.00 35.18 7.91
CA LYS A 421 -5.26 34.29 8.84
C LYS A 421 -4.80 34.97 10.12
N SER A 422 -4.58 36.29 10.12
CA SER A 422 -4.20 37.02 11.35
C SER A 422 -5.30 36.98 12.42
N THR A 423 -6.52 36.64 12.03
CA THR A 423 -7.69 36.53 12.91
C THR A 423 -7.89 35.13 13.48
N TRP A 424 -7.15 34.10 13.03
CA TRP A 424 -7.35 32.71 13.44
C TRP A 424 -6.81 32.39 14.84
N GLY A 425 -5.98 33.28 15.38
CA GLY A 425 -5.21 33.03 16.59
C GLY A 425 -3.96 32.19 16.31
N ALA A 426 -3.07 32.10 17.29
CA ALA A 426 -1.78 31.45 17.11
C ALA A 426 -1.81 29.92 17.27
N MET A 427 -2.95 29.33 17.66
CA MET A 427 -3.02 27.99 18.24
C MET A 427 -3.92 27.08 17.39
N MET A 428 -3.42 25.90 17.00
CA MET A 428 -4.17 24.85 16.30
C MET A 428 -4.22 23.56 17.14
N GLN A 429 -5.40 23.13 17.54
CA GLN A 429 -5.62 21.94 18.36
C GLN A 429 -6.32 20.83 17.57
N CYS A 430 -6.24 19.61 18.09
CA CYS A 430 -7.12 18.50 17.69
C CYS A 430 -8.08 18.17 18.85
N GLU A 431 -9.23 17.59 18.50
CA GLU A 431 -10.24 17.06 19.42
C GLU A 431 -10.97 15.89 18.72
N GLY A 432 -11.44 14.92 19.49
CA GLY A 432 -12.23 13.78 19.00
C GLY A 432 -13.37 13.43 19.97
N SER A 433 -14.38 12.69 19.49
CA SER A 433 -15.54 12.25 20.31
C SER A 433 -15.23 11.05 21.20
N SER A 434 -14.13 10.35 20.92
CA SER A 434 -13.54 9.27 21.72
C SER A 434 -12.08 9.63 22.10
N PRO A 435 -11.41 8.86 22.98
CA PRO A 435 -9.98 9.02 23.22
C PRO A 435 -9.19 8.97 21.91
N TRP A 436 -8.23 9.86 21.76
CA TRP A 436 -7.52 10.05 20.49
C TRP A 436 -6.02 10.29 20.70
N GLU A 437 -5.26 9.91 19.68
CA GLU A 437 -3.82 10.15 19.58
C GLU A 437 -3.48 10.61 18.15
N VAL A 438 -2.83 11.77 18.03
CA VAL A 438 -2.29 12.33 16.79
C VAL A 438 -0.79 12.06 16.76
N TYR A 439 -0.33 11.44 15.70
CA TYR A 439 1.07 11.08 15.47
C TYR A 439 1.83 12.18 14.71
N GLY A 440 1.12 12.94 13.88
CA GLY A 440 1.68 14.06 13.14
C GLY A 440 0.62 14.89 12.43
N VAL A 441 0.98 16.14 12.14
CA VAL A 441 0.17 17.07 11.35
C VAL A 441 1.07 17.69 10.30
N ARG A 442 0.56 17.84 9.07
CA ARG A 442 1.27 18.53 7.99
C ARG A 442 0.31 19.28 7.10
N VAL A 443 0.80 20.31 6.43
CA VAL A 443 0.00 21.16 5.54
C VAL A 443 0.61 21.18 4.16
N GLY A 444 -0.17 20.92 3.13
CA GLY A 444 0.31 20.93 1.74
C GLY A 444 -0.79 21.28 0.75
N GLN A 445 -0.40 21.41 -0.51
CA GLN A 445 -1.36 21.61 -1.60
C GLN A 445 -2.16 20.32 -1.82
N LYS A 446 -3.48 20.45 -1.97
CA LYS A 446 -4.37 19.33 -2.22
C LYS A 446 -4.10 18.71 -3.59
N ALA A 447 -3.89 17.41 -3.62
CA ALA A 447 -4.01 16.59 -4.82
C ALA A 447 -4.93 15.40 -4.52
N GLU A 448 -5.66 14.94 -5.53
CA GLU A 448 -6.73 13.96 -5.34
C GLU A 448 -6.56 12.76 -6.26
N PHE A 449 -6.58 11.57 -5.67
CA PHE A 449 -6.74 10.32 -6.40
C PHE A 449 -8.22 10.07 -6.67
N PHE A 450 -8.51 9.63 -7.88
CA PHE A 450 -9.82 9.16 -8.29
C PHE A 450 -9.95 7.68 -7.93
N GLY A 451 -11.12 7.30 -7.40
CA GLY A 451 -11.53 5.90 -7.43
C GLY A 451 -11.88 5.49 -8.86
N LEU A 452 -11.53 4.28 -9.26
CA LEU A 452 -11.56 3.84 -10.67
C LEU A 452 -12.42 2.60 -10.84
N THR A 453 -13.41 2.71 -11.73
CA THR A 453 -14.30 1.62 -12.18
C THR A 453 -13.89 1.18 -13.58
N ASN A 454 -14.37 0.02 -14.04
CA ASN A 454 -14.12 -0.45 -15.42
C ASN A 454 -12.63 -0.47 -15.78
N LEU A 455 -11.78 -0.95 -14.85
CA LEU A 455 -10.34 -1.03 -15.06
C LEU A 455 -10.02 -1.96 -16.24
N VAL A 456 -9.28 -1.43 -17.21
CA VAL A 456 -8.69 -2.17 -18.32
C VAL A 456 -7.19 -2.21 -18.09
N GLU A 457 -6.69 -3.38 -17.69
CA GLU A 457 -5.26 -3.63 -17.48
C GLU A 457 -4.48 -3.51 -18.79
N PHE A 458 -3.32 -2.87 -18.74
CA PHE A 458 -2.38 -2.79 -19.86
C PHE A 458 -1.48 -4.03 -19.83
N PRO A 459 -1.76 -5.06 -20.65
CA PRO A 459 -1.12 -6.35 -20.49
C PRO A 459 0.38 -6.28 -20.76
N GLY A 460 1.18 -6.80 -19.82
CA GLY A 460 2.64 -6.85 -19.95
C GLY A 460 3.37 -5.52 -19.66
N PHE A 461 2.70 -4.52 -19.08
CA PHE A 461 3.32 -3.25 -18.66
C PHE A 461 4.06 -3.39 -17.32
N THR A 462 5.07 -4.26 -17.29
CA THR A 462 6.05 -4.34 -16.19
C THR A 462 7.38 -3.86 -16.73
N LYS A 463 7.89 -2.75 -16.18
CA LYS A 463 9.01 -1.98 -16.75
C LYS A 463 9.90 -1.44 -15.65
N SER A 464 11.18 -1.29 -15.94
CA SER A 464 12.14 -0.73 -14.99
C SER A 464 13.22 0.02 -15.75
N ALA A 465 13.66 1.15 -15.23
CA ALA A 465 14.79 1.87 -15.82
C ALA A 465 15.52 2.74 -14.78
N ASP A 466 16.72 3.19 -15.17
CA ASP A 466 17.48 4.18 -14.40
C ASP A 466 16.79 5.56 -14.41
N ALA A 467 17.25 6.45 -13.55
CA ALA A 467 16.81 7.84 -13.51
C ALA A 467 16.80 8.49 -14.90
N TRP A 468 15.66 9.10 -15.25
CA TRP A 468 15.38 9.76 -16.54
C TRP A 468 15.40 8.86 -17.78
N ALA A 469 15.58 7.55 -17.62
CA ALA A 469 15.39 6.61 -18.71
C ALA A 469 13.89 6.30 -18.87
N GLN A 470 13.48 6.13 -20.13
CA GLN A 470 12.10 5.83 -20.52
C GLN A 470 12.00 4.38 -20.98
N ASP A 471 10.98 3.67 -20.50
CA ASP A 471 10.60 2.37 -21.03
C ASP A 471 9.08 2.20 -21.00
N GLY A 472 8.55 1.34 -21.85
CA GLY A 472 7.12 1.12 -22.02
C GLY A 472 6.81 0.10 -23.09
N LEU A 473 5.61 0.18 -23.66
CA LEU A 473 5.20 -0.63 -24.80
C LEU A 473 4.14 0.07 -25.66
N GLU A 474 3.89 -0.52 -26.83
CA GLU A 474 2.82 -0.10 -27.72
C GLU A 474 1.46 -0.36 -27.06
N MET A 475 0.57 0.62 -27.10
CA MET A 475 -0.78 0.56 -26.55
C MET A 475 -1.64 -0.42 -27.35
N PRO A 476 -2.17 -1.49 -26.73
CA PRO A 476 -3.19 -2.32 -27.32
C PRO A 476 -4.45 -1.50 -27.61
N GLN A 477 -5.24 -1.97 -28.58
CA GLN A 477 -6.49 -1.30 -28.94
C GLN A 477 -7.43 -1.13 -27.74
N GLU A 478 -7.47 -2.11 -26.84
CA GLU A 478 -8.31 -2.06 -25.63
C GLU A 478 -7.96 -0.88 -24.71
N ILE A 479 -6.67 -0.53 -24.59
CA ILE A 479 -6.21 0.65 -23.83
C ILE A 479 -6.58 1.94 -24.55
N ILE A 480 -6.40 1.99 -25.87
CA ILE A 480 -6.78 3.14 -26.69
C ILE A 480 -8.29 3.41 -26.60
N ASP A 481 -9.10 2.35 -26.58
CA ASP A 481 -10.55 2.42 -26.48
C ASP A 481 -11.00 2.83 -25.07
N ALA A 482 -10.29 2.39 -24.02
CA ALA A 482 -10.55 2.78 -22.64
C ALA A 482 -10.22 4.26 -22.35
N LEU A 483 -9.25 4.84 -23.06
CA LEU A 483 -8.89 6.26 -22.96
C LEU A 483 -9.98 7.15 -23.57
N VAL A 484 -10.91 7.62 -22.76
CA VAL A 484 -11.99 8.55 -23.13
C VAL A 484 -12.11 9.68 -22.11
N PRO A 485 -12.80 10.79 -22.39
CA PRO A 485 -13.03 11.84 -21.39
C PRO A 485 -13.59 11.28 -20.07
N GLY A 486 -12.95 11.63 -18.95
CA GLY A 486 -13.22 11.10 -17.61
C GLY A 486 -12.48 9.79 -17.26
N SER A 487 -11.68 9.23 -18.16
CA SER A 487 -10.77 8.11 -17.85
C SER A 487 -9.49 8.59 -17.18
N VAL A 488 -8.87 7.69 -16.43
CA VAL A 488 -7.63 7.92 -15.70
C VAL A 488 -6.71 6.73 -15.92
N VAL A 489 -5.47 7.01 -16.31
CA VAL A 489 -4.37 6.04 -16.30
C VAL A 489 -3.88 5.94 -14.86
N THR A 490 -3.90 4.74 -14.29
CA THR A 490 -3.31 4.43 -12.99
C THR A 490 -2.05 3.60 -13.19
N ILE A 491 -0.99 3.94 -12.48
CA ILE A 491 0.34 3.34 -12.60
C ILE A 491 0.72 2.87 -11.21
N SER A 492 0.95 1.56 -11.03
CA SER A 492 1.55 1.03 -9.80
C SER A 492 3.06 0.93 -9.98
N TYR A 493 3.82 1.54 -9.06
CA TYR A 493 5.26 1.68 -9.22
C TYR A 493 5.99 1.79 -7.88
N ASP A 494 7.31 1.79 -7.97
CA ASP A 494 8.26 2.21 -6.95
C ASP A 494 9.31 3.11 -7.61
N SER A 495 9.77 4.13 -6.89
CA SER A 495 10.88 5.01 -7.27
C SER A 495 11.47 5.63 -6.00
N GLU A 496 12.77 5.87 -5.98
CA GLU A 496 13.46 6.34 -4.77
C GLU A 496 12.96 7.69 -4.24
N ASP A 497 12.48 8.57 -5.14
CA ASP A 497 11.95 9.90 -4.81
C ASP A 497 10.42 9.99 -4.87
N GLY A 498 9.75 8.87 -5.12
CA GLY A 498 8.30 8.78 -5.19
C GLY A 498 7.66 9.45 -6.42
N ASN A 499 8.43 9.86 -7.43
CA ASN A 499 7.88 10.50 -8.64
C ASN A 499 7.61 9.47 -9.75
N MET A 500 6.57 9.71 -10.55
CA MET A 500 6.31 8.92 -11.75
C MET A 500 5.53 9.73 -12.78
N TRP A 501 5.99 9.68 -14.03
CA TRP A 501 5.34 10.37 -15.14
C TRP A 501 5.01 9.43 -16.28
N LEU A 502 3.95 9.80 -17.00
CA LEU A 502 3.58 9.17 -18.26
C LEU A 502 4.28 9.89 -19.41
N VAL A 503 4.82 9.14 -20.37
CA VAL A 503 5.50 9.69 -21.54
C VAL A 503 4.80 9.19 -22.81
N MET A 504 4.42 10.14 -23.67
CA MET A 504 3.87 9.92 -25.00
C MET A 504 4.94 10.35 -26.02
N PRO A 505 5.91 9.47 -26.34
CA PRO A 505 7.13 9.88 -27.05
C PRO A 505 6.88 10.20 -28.53
N TRP A 506 5.78 9.72 -29.10
CA TRP A 506 5.48 9.79 -30.53
C TRP A 506 4.20 10.58 -30.83
N ALA A 507 3.76 11.44 -29.91
CA ALA A 507 2.66 12.34 -30.20
C ALA A 507 3.04 13.29 -31.33
N ALA A 508 2.07 13.66 -32.17
CA ALA A 508 2.26 14.61 -33.27
C ALA A 508 2.67 16.00 -32.77
N ALA A 509 2.29 16.34 -31.53
CA ALA A 509 2.70 17.55 -30.83
C ALA A 509 4.19 17.52 -30.40
N GLY A 510 4.88 16.38 -30.58
CA GLY A 510 6.26 16.14 -30.16
C GLY A 510 6.33 15.16 -28.99
N TRP A 511 7.52 14.99 -28.45
CA TRP A 511 7.72 14.21 -27.23
C TRP A 511 7.00 14.89 -26.06
N MET A 512 6.11 14.17 -25.38
CA MET A 512 5.33 14.72 -24.26
C MET A 512 5.56 13.92 -22.99
N ARG A 513 5.80 14.65 -21.89
CA ARG A 513 5.72 14.13 -20.52
C ARG A 513 4.44 14.66 -19.88
N VAL A 514 3.52 13.77 -19.59
CA VAL A 514 2.23 14.07 -18.97
C VAL A 514 2.37 13.90 -17.46
N GLY A 515 1.77 14.82 -16.71
CA GLY A 515 1.89 14.84 -15.25
C GLY A 515 3.13 15.57 -14.72
N ASN A 516 3.98 16.14 -15.57
CA ASN A 516 5.14 16.92 -15.10
C ASN A 516 4.74 18.19 -14.32
N ASP A 517 5.69 18.78 -13.58
CA ASP A 517 5.55 20.07 -12.86
C ASP A 517 4.48 20.06 -11.77
N GLY A 518 4.27 18.91 -11.13
CA GLY A 518 3.30 18.73 -10.06
C GLY A 518 1.86 18.65 -10.57
N ALA A 519 1.65 18.24 -11.82
CA ALA A 519 0.32 17.95 -12.37
C ALA A 519 -0.11 16.50 -12.10
N ASP A 520 0.82 15.55 -11.99
CA ASP A 520 0.59 14.16 -11.62
C ASP A 520 0.09 14.02 -10.17
N VAL A 521 -0.78 13.06 -9.90
CA VAL A 521 -1.14 12.70 -8.52
C VAL A 521 -0.41 11.42 -8.18
N ALA A 522 0.59 11.51 -7.30
CA ALA A 522 1.50 10.44 -6.94
C ALA A 522 1.66 10.34 -5.42
N ASP A 523 1.75 9.12 -4.89
CA ASP A 523 1.99 8.83 -3.48
C ASP A 523 3.26 7.98 -3.23
N GLY A 524 4.07 7.78 -4.27
CA GLY A 524 5.24 6.91 -4.26
C GLY A 524 4.96 5.44 -4.57
N LYS A 525 3.69 5.02 -4.62
CA LYS A 525 3.25 3.65 -4.94
C LYS A 525 2.28 3.61 -6.13
N ILE A 526 1.44 4.62 -6.24
CA ILE A 526 0.42 4.81 -7.27
C ILE A 526 0.56 6.21 -7.84
N ALA A 527 0.54 6.32 -9.16
CA ALA A 527 0.43 7.58 -9.88
C ALA A 527 -0.82 7.56 -10.77
N GLN A 528 -1.51 8.68 -10.85
CA GLN A 528 -2.66 8.86 -11.73
C GLN A 528 -2.47 10.02 -12.69
N VAL A 529 -2.80 9.77 -13.96
CA VAL A 529 -2.79 10.74 -15.05
C VAL A 529 -4.14 10.70 -15.74
N THR A 530 -4.84 11.84 -15.78
CA THR A 530 -6.18 11.89 -16.39
C THR A 530 -6.11 11.98 -17.90
N TYR A 531 -7.17 11.52 -18.57
CA TYR A 531 -7.36 11.70 -20.01
C TYR A 531 -7.17 13.18 -20.42
N GLU A 532 -7.76 14.11 -19.67
CA GLU A 532 -7.72 15.54 -19.96
C GLU A 532 -6.30 16.10 -19.89
N GLN A 533 -5.44 15.54 -19.02
CA GLN A 533 -4.03 15.93 -18.98
C GLN A 533 -3.28 15.46 -20.23
N ILE A 534 -3.56 14.25 -20.70
CA ILE A 534 -2.98 13.72 -21.94
C ILE A 534 -3.48 14.55 -23.13
N GLU A 535 -4.79 14.79 -23.20
CA GLU A 535 -5.44 15.59 -24.24
C GLU A 535 -4.89 17.02 -24.31
N ALA A 536 -4.71 17.68 -23.16
CA ALA A 536 -4.18 19.04 -23.10
C ALA A 536 -2.77 19.16 -23.70
N LEU A 537 -1.96 18.11 -23.64
CA LEU A 537 -0.60 18.09 -24.16
C LEU A 537 -0.51 17.49 -25.57
N CYS A 538 -1.26 16.43 -25.86
CA CYS A 538 -1.17 15.66 -27.10
C CYS A 538 -2.23 16.05 -28.15
N GLY A 539 -3.24 16.84 -27.77
CA GLY A 539 -4.37 17.28 -28.61
C GLY A 539 -5.64 16.45 -28.42
N GLU A 540 -6.78 16.95 -28.91
CA GLU A 540 -8.10 16.29 -28.82
C GLU A 540 -8.23 15.00 -29.67
N ASP A 541 -7.44 14.89 -30.74
CA ASP A 541 -7.47 13.72 -31.62
C ASP A 541 -6.53 12.62 -31.12
N LYS A 542 -7.08 11.59 -30.45
CA LYS A 542 -6.31 10.44 -29.97
C LYS A 542 -5.41 9.79 -31.03
N SER A 543 -5.79 9.84 -32.32
CA SER A 543 -4.96 9.26 -33.38
C SER A 543 -3.62 9.97 -33.55
N THR A 544 -3.47 11.17 -32.97
CA THR A 544 -2.24 11.95 -32.98
C THR A 544 -1.36 11.74 -31.74
N TRP A 545 -1.75 10.90 -30.78
CA TRP A 545 -0.98 10.70 -29.55
C TRP A 545 0.22 9.77 -29.71
N GLY A 546 0.28 9.05 -30.85
CA GLY A 546 1.26 8.00 -31.09
C GLY A 546 0.81 6.66 -30.50
N ALA A 547 1.48 5.58 -30.90
CA ALA A 547 1.11 4.22 -30.49
C ALA A 547 1.80 3.78 -29.19
N MET A 548 2.83 4.49 -28.73
CA MET A 548 3.64 4.08 -27.57
C MET A 548 3.23 4.86 -26.32
N MET A 549 3.15 4.15 -25.20
CA MET A 549 3.02 4.71 -23.86
C MET A 549 4.22 4.25 -23.03
N GLN A 550 4.88 5.18 -22.34
CA GLN A 550 6.08 4.94 -21.54
C GLN A 550 5.92 5.54 -20.15
N CYS A 551 6.78 5.10 -19.24
CA CYS A 551 6.95 5.66 -17.91
C CYS A 551 8.37 6.23 -17.76
N GLU A 552 8.52 7.19 -16.86
CA GLU A 552 9.79 7.83 -16.52
C GLU A 552 9.72 8.39 -15.08
N SER A 553 10.84 8.37 -14.37
CA SER A 553 11.01 9.03 -13.06
C SER A 553 12.37 9.74 -12.99
N SER A 554 12.53 10.65 -12.03
CA SER A 554 13.78 11.37 -11.76
C SER A 554 14.78 10.55 -10.96
N SER A 555 14.34 9.42 -10.41
CA SER A 555 15.16 8.39 -9.76
C SER A 555 15.03 7.05 -10.48
N ALA A 556 15.79 6.03 -10.07
CA ALA A 556 15.58 4.68 -10.58
C ALA A 556 14.18 4.20 -10.21
N TRP A 557 13.51 3.50 -11.14
CA TRP A 557 12.10 3.20 -11.00
C TRP A 557 11.72 1.81 -11.51
N ASN A 558 10.66 1.26 -10.92
CA ASN A 558 10.01 0.01 -11.31
C ASN A 558 8.50 0.24 -11.41
N VAL A 559 7.89 -0.08 -12.55
CA VAL A 559 6.45 -0.10 -12.76
C VAL A 559 5.99 -1.55 -12.75
N TYR A 560 5.02 -1.85 -11.90
CA TYR A 560 4.46 -3.19 -11.71
C TYR A 560 3.26 -3.43 -12.61
N SER A 561 2.39 -2.42 -12.75
CA SER A 561 1.22 -2.46 -13.62
C SER A 561 0.81 -1.05 -14.07
N VAL A 562 0.11 -1.01 -15.21
CA VAL A 562 -0.60 0.17 -15.71
C VAL A 562 -1.99 -0.27 -16.11
N ALA A 563 -2.99 0.52 -15.77
CA ALA A 563 -4.37 0.29 -16.19
C ALA A 563 -5.08 1.60 -16.52
N VAL A 564 -6.17 1.51 -17.28
CA VAL A 564 -7.05 2.64 -17.57
C VAL A 564 -8.42 2.37 -16.98
N GLY A 565 -8.89 3.25 -16.09
CA GLY A 565 -10.21 3.14 -15.46
C GLY A 565 -11.05 4.40 -15.69
N GLN A 566 -12.33 4.30 -15.41
CA GLN A 566 -13.27 5.43 -15.36
C GLN A 566 -13.34 5.97 -13.94
N ALA A 567 -13.10 7.28 -13.78
CA ALA A 567 -13.25 7.92 -12.48
C ALA A 567 -14.69 7.72 -11.96
N ILE A 568 -14.82 7.33 -10.70
CA ILE A 568 -16.10 7.34 -10.00
C ILE A 568 -16.59 8.79 -9.99
N LYS A 569 -17.72 9.04 -10.64
CA LYS A 569 -18.33 10.36 -10.78
C LYS A 569 -19.27 10.64 -9.65
#